data_AF-A0A839R3B1-F1
#
_entry.id   AF-A0A839R3B1-F1
#
_cell.length_a   1.000
_cell.length_b   1.000
_cell.length_c   1.000
_cell.angle_alpha   90.00
_cell.angle_beta   90.00
_cell.angle_gamma   90.00
#
_symmetry.space_group_name_H-M   'P 1'
#
loop_
_entity.id
_entity.type
_entity.pdbx_description
1 polymer ?
#
loop_
_entity_poly.entity_id
_entity_poly.type
_entity_poly.pdbx_seq_one_letter_code
_entity_poly.pdbx_strand_id
1 'polypeptide(L)'
;MARSADPEQFARNVATTLFAWDTATGLLPLDYTSAVLAVGDPSGAEQAGLATDVAAYLPSRTAWQDLREYGTSQHLTIDRAYIPDQWGEAVAQAPEGQLAPGTVAYTIEGTRHRTGTWNGERVGSAHKVEFTVFVVCAPTYDTCHLLRLSQLDNPLR
;
A
#
# COMPACT_ATOMS: atom_id res chain seq x y z
N MET A 1 2.25 -11.86 1.40
CA MET A 1 3.31 -10.91 0.98
C MET A 1 4.66 -11.39 1.53
N ALA A 2 5.75 -11.23 0.77
CA ALA A 2 7.10 -11.52 1.28
C ALA A 2 7.58 -10.39 2.20
N ARG A 3 8.07 -10.75 3.40
CA ARG A 3 8.78 -9.81 4.29
C ARG A 3 10.17 -9.50 3.73
N SER A 4 10.71 -8.34 4.09
CA SER A 4 12.05 -7.88 3.68
C SER A 4 12.69 -7.10 4.83
N ALA A 5 14.01 -7.15 4.96
CA ALA A 5 14.79 -6.26 5.82
C ALA A 5 15.31 -5.02 5.06
N ASP A 6 15.25 -5.04 3.73
CA ASP A 6 15.45 -3.86 2.89
C ASP A 6 14.15 -3.04 2.85
N PRO A 7 14.14 -1.78 3.31
CA PRO A 7 12.95 -0.95 3.37
C PRO A 7 12.37 -0.60 1.99
N GLU A 8 13.19 -0.41 0.96
CA GLU A 8 12.66 -0.10 -0.38
C GLU A 8 11.93 -1.32 -0.94
N GLN A 9 12.57 -2.49 -0.89
CA GLN A 9 11.95 -3.74 -1.33
C GLN A 9 10.68 -4.05 -0.52
N PHE A 10 10.67 -3.78 0.79
CA PHE A 10 9.48 -3.93 1.61
C PHE A 10 8.35 -3.01 1.15
N ALA A 11 8.63 -1.71 0.92
CA ALA A 11 7.65 -0.75 0.44
C ALA A 11 7.06 -1.17 -0.93
N ARG A 12 7.89 -1.67 -1.85
CA ARG A 12 7.45 -2.23 -3.14
C ARG A 12 6.55 -3.46 -2.98
N ASN A 13 6.87 -4.35 -2.04
CA ASN A 13 6.04 -5.53 -1.75
C ASN A 13 4.67 -5.12 -1.20
N VAL A 14 4.62 -4.13 -0.31
CA VAL A 14 3.37 -3.56 0.23
C VAL A 14 2.55 -2.94 -0.90
N ALA A 15 3.16 -2.08 -1.72
CA ALA A 15 2.52 -1.44 -2.87
C ALA A 15 1.93 -2.46 -3.86
N THR A 16 2.68 -3.51 -4.18
CA THR A 16 2.20 -4.58 -5.07
C THR A 16 1.01 -5.31 -4.45
N THR A 17 1.09 -5.64 -3.16
CA THR A 17 0.01 -6.37 -2.46
C THR A 17 -1.27 -5.54 -2.34
N LEU A 18 -1.16 -4.24 -2.05
CA LEU A 18 -2.29 -3.30 -1.97
C LEU A 18 -3.13 -3.27 -3.25
N PHE A 19 -2.48 -3.43 -4.41
CA PHE A 19 -3.13 -3.32 -5.71
C PHE A 19 -3.45 -4.65 -6.37
N ALA A 20 -2.96 -5.78 -5.85
CA ALA A 20 -3.11 -7.12 -6.42
C ALA A 20 -4.37 -7.83 -5.93
N TRP A 21 -5.54 -7.33 -6.32
CA TRP A 21 -6.82 -7.95 -5.99
C TRP A 21 -7.59 -8.40 -7.23
N ASP A 22 -8.43 -9.42 -7.04
CA ASP A 22 -9.24 -10.02 -8.09
C ASP A 22 -10.61 -10.41 -7.54
N THR A 23 -11.67 -9.83 -8.12
CA THR A 23 -13.06 -10.06 -7.71
C THR A 23 -13.57 -11.47 -8.06
N ALA A 24 -12.92 -12.19 -8.98
CA ALA A 24 -13.29 -13.53 -9.42
C ALA A 24 -12.76 -14.65 -8.50
N THR A 25 -11.86 -14.34 -7.57
CA THR A 25 -11.25 -15.32 -6.65
C THR A 25 -12.17 -15.78 -5.52
N GLY A 26 -13.30 -15.10 -5.32
CA GLY A 26 -14.19 -15.32 -4.18
C GLY A 26 -13.79 -14.57 -2.90
N LEU A 27 -12.61 -13.95 -2.87
CA LEU A 27 -12.17 -13.08 -1.79
C LEU A 27 -12.97 -11.77 -1.74
N LEU A 28 -13.06 -11.19 -0.56
CA LEU A 28 -13.68 -9.89 -0.28
C LEU A 28 -12.59 -8.84 0.01
N PRO A 29 -12.90 -7.53 -0.08
CA PRO A 29 -11.94 -6.48 0.25
C PRO A 29 -11.23 -6.69 1.60
N LEU A 30 -11.95 -7.15 2.61
CA LEU A 30 -11.40 -7.39 3.95
C LEU A 30 -10.29 -8.46 3.98
N ASP A 31 -10.35 -9.45 3.09
CA ASP A 31 -9.31 -10.49 2.99
C ASP A 31 -8.00 -9.88 2.49
N TYR A 32 -8.08 -8.98 1.50
CA TYR A 32 -6.94 -8.22 0.99
C TYR A 32 -6.40 -7.24 2.04
N THR A 33 -7.27 -6.57 2.79
CA THR A 33 -6.87 -5.74 3.94
C THR A 33 -6.06 -6.56 4.94
N SER A 34 -6.54 -7.75 5.30
CA SER A 34 -5.89 -8.61 6.29
C SER A 34 -4.48 -9.03 5.88
N ALA A 35 -4.25 -9.26 4.59
CA ALA A 35 -2.93 -9.60 4.06
C ALA A 35 -1.89 -8.48 4.23
N VAL A 36 -2.32 -7.21 4.14
CA VAL A 36 -1.46 -6.04 4.36
C VAL A 36 -1.27 -5.77 5.86
N LEU A 37 -2.33 -5.90 6.66
CA LEU A 37 -2.27 -5.70 8.10
C LEU A 37 -1.38 -6.71 8.83
N ALA A 38 -1.18 -7.91 8.27
CA ALA A 38 -0.32 -8.95 8.83
C ALA A 38 1.18 -8.58 8.90
N VAL A 39 1.59 -7.48 8.24
CA VAL A 39 2.95 -6.94 8.32
C VAL A 39 3.01 -5.56 8.99
N GLY A 40 1.92 -5.14 9.64
CA GLY A 40 1.92 -3.95 10.48
C GLY A 40 2.97 -4.04 11.60
N ASP A 41 3.26 -2.88 12.18
CA ASP A 41 4.11 -2.79 13.37
C ASP A 41 3.55 -3.64 14.53
N PRO A 42 4.33 -4.61 15.06
CA PRO A 42 3.89 -5.51 16.11
C PRO A 42 3.61 -4.81 17.45
N SER A 43 4.06 -3.56 17.65
CA SER A 43 3.68 -2.78 18.84
C SER A 43 2.17 -2.52 18.89
N GLY A 44 1.51 -2.52 17.72
CA GLY A 44 0.10 -2.22 17.55
C GLY A 44 -0.24 -0.72 17.60
N ALA A 45 0.74 0.17 17.81
CA ALA A 45 0.51 1.60 17.96
C ALA A 45 -0.18 2.23 16.74
N GLU A 46 0.26 1.86 15.54
CA GLU A 46 -0.30 2.39 14.29
C GLU A 46 -1.43 1.53 13.71
N GLN A 47 -1.79 0.41 14.33
CA GLN A 47 -2.65 -0.61 13.69
C GLN A 47 -4.03 -0.07 13.30
N ALA A 48 -4.64 0.78 14.14
CA ALA A 48 -5.94 1.38 13.85
C ALA A 48 -5.85 2.37 12.68
N GLY A 49 -4.82 3.23 12.68
CA GLY A 49 -4.57 4.17 11.59
C GLY A 49 -4.26 3.46 10.28
N LEU A 50 -3.41 2.44 10.32
CA LEU A 50 -3.07 1.62 9.17
C LEU A 50 -4.30 0.91 8.57
N ALA A 51 -5.19 0.38 9.41
CA ALA A 51 -6.44 -0.23 8.95
C ALA A 51 -7.33 0.78 8.19
N THR A 52 -7.42 2.02 8.70
CA THR A 52 -8.10 3.11 8.00
C THR A 52 -7.43 3.44 6.67
N ASP A 53 -6.10 3.57 6.64
CA ASP A 53 -5.38 3.90 5.42
C ASP A 53 -5.61 2.80 4.36
N VAL A 54 -5.39 1.52 4.69
CA VAL A 54 -5.56 0.38 3.76
C VAL A 54 -6.99 0.31 3.22
N ALA A 55 -8.00 0.55 4.06
CA ALA A 55 -9.39 0.54 3.61
C ALA A 55 -9.68 1.60 2.52
N ALA A 56 -8.96 2.72 2.53
CA ALA A 56 -9.10 3.78 1.52
C ALA A 56 -8.52 3.40 0.15
N TYR A 57 -7.66 2.37 0.06
CA TYR A 57 -7.12 1.87 -1.22
C TYR A 57 -8.03 0.85 -1.92
N LEU A 58 -8.97 0.25 -1.18
CA LEU A 58 -9.83 -0.80 -1.70
C LEU A 58 -11.18 -0.26 -2.16
N PRO A 59 -11.83 -0.89 -3.16
CA PRO A 59 -13.19 -0.55 -3.52
C PRO A 59 -14.16 -0.69 -2.35
N SER A 60 -15.15 0.20 -2.27
CA SER A 60 -16.27 0.02 -1.33
C SER A 60 -17.01 -1.29 -1.61
N ARG A 61 -17.78 -1.78 -0.63
CA ARG A 61 -18.55 -3.04 -0.79
C ARG A 61 -19.46 -3.02 -2.01
N THR A 62 -20.15 -1.90 -2.26
CA THR A 62 -21.02 -1.72 -3.44
C THR A 62 -20.20 -1.74 -4.72
N ALA A 63 -19.13 -0.95 -4.81
CA ALA A 63 -18.26 -0.95 -5.98
C ALA A 63 -17.64 -2.32 -6.25
N TRP A 64 -17.32 -3.08 -5.21
CA TRP A 64 -16.80 -4.44 -5.33
C TRP A 64 -17.84 -5.41 -5.91
N GLN A 65 -19.12 -5.24 -5.60
CA GLN A 65 -20.19 -6.04 -6.21
C GLN A 65 -20.31 -5.73 -7.70
N ASP A 66 -20.33 -4.44 -8.06
CA ASP A 66 -20.41 -4.00 -9.45
C ASP A 66 -19.20 -4.49 -10.28
N LEU A 67 -17.99 -4.36 -9.74
CA LEU A 67 -16.76 -4.81 -10.40
C LEU A 67 -16.70 -6.33 -10.61
N ARG A 68 -17.39 -7.09 -9.74
CA ARG A 68 -17.45 -8.55 -9.83
C ARG A 68 -18.26 -9.04 -11.02
N GLU A 69 -19.29 -8.29 -11.44
CA GLU A 69 -20.07 -8.60 -12.64
C GLU A 69 -19.18 -8.67 -13.89
N TYR A 70 -18.09 -7.91 -13.89
CA TYR A 70 -17.10 -7.85 -14.97
C TYR A 70 -15.89 -8.76 -14.74
N GLY A 71 -15.85 -9.52 -13.64
CA GLY A 71 -14.67 -10.30 -13.25
C GLY A 71 -13.42 -9.43 -13.16
N THR A 72 -13.55 -8.23 -12.58
CA THR A 72 -12.46 -7.25 -12.58
C THR A 72 -11.32 -7.70 -11.68
N SER A 73 -10.10 -7.54 -12.17
CA SER A 73 -8.86 -7.64 -11.39
C SER A 73 -8.02 -6.36 -11.53
N GLN A 74 -7.18 -6.12 -10.53
CA GLN A 74 -6.26 -5.00 -10.48
C GLN A 74 -4.84 -5.48 -10.20
N HIS A 75 -3.87 -4.75 -10.75
CA HIS A 75 -2.47 -4.84 -10.35
C HIS A 75 -1.78 -3.47 -10.50
N LEU A 76 -0.55 -3.37 -10.00
CA LEU A 76 0.30 -2.19 -10.09
C LEU A 76 1.60 -2.53 -10.82
N THR A 77 1.96 -1.70 -11.79
CA THR A 77 3.33 -1.62 -12.31
C THR A 77 4.02 -0.48 -11.59
N ILE A 78 5.08 -0.76 -10.82
CA ILE A 78 5.82 0.29 -10.10
C ILE A 78 6.86 0.90 -11.04
N ASP A 79 6.78 2.21 -11.24
CA ASP A 79 7.72 2.98 -12.05
C ASP A 79 8.93 3.40 -11.19
N ARG A 80 8.66 3.95 -9.99
CA ARG A 80 9.69 4.42 -9.05
C ARG A 80 9.31 4.14 -7.60
N ALA A 81 10.34 3.96 -6.77
CA ALA A 81 10.25 4.01 -5.33
C ALA A 81 11.44 4.85 -4.84
N TYR A 82 11.20 5.87 -4.03
CA TYR A 82 12.27 6.75 -3.55
C TYR A 82 11.89 7.37 -2.21
N ILE A 83 12.89 7.80 -1.43
CA ILE A 83 12.66 8.58 -0.22
C ILE A 83 12.38 10.03 -0.66
N PRO A 84 11.21 10.60 -0.34
CA PRO A 84 10.86 11.97 -0.75
C PRO A 84 11.70 13.00 0.00
N ASP A 85 11.96 14.16 -0.61
CA ASP A 85 12.82 15.21 -0.03
C ASP A 85 12.23 15.73 1.30
N GLN A 86 10.90 15.88 1.37
CA GLN A 86 10.18 16.29 2.59
C GLN A 86 10.33 15.30 3.75
N TRP A 87 10.74 14.05 3.51
CA TRP A 87 11.02 13.12 4.61
C TRP A 87 12.18 13.62 5.48
N GLY A 88 13.23 14.17 4.86
CA GLY A 88 14.36 14.73 5.61
C GLY A 88 13.93 15.89 6.52
N GLU A 89 13.02 16.73 6.04
CA GLU A 89 12.43 17.83 6.81
C GLU A 89 11.55 17.32 7.95
N ALA A 90 10.71 16.31 7.68
CA ALA A 90 9.85 15.69 8.68
C ALA A 90 10.67 15.07 9.83
N VAL A 91 11.78 14.40 9.51
CA VAL A 91 12.70 13.84 10.51
C VAL A 91 13.35 14.96 11.33
N ALA A 92 13.79 16.06 10.70
CA ALA A 92 14.43 17.16 11.39
C ALA A 92 13.48 17.93 12.33
N GLN A 93 12.18 17.91 12.04
CA GLN A 93 11.14 18.60 12.82
C GLN A 93 10.46 17.70 13.86
N ALA A 94 10.61 16.38 13.76
CA ALA A 94 10.02 15.44 14.70
C ALA A 94 10.64 15.61 16.10
N PRO A 95 9.82 15.74 17.18
CA PRO A 95 10.33 15.69 18.54
C PRO A 95 11.07 14.37 18.82
N GLU A 96 12.03 14.42 19.73
CA GLU A 96 12.80 13.26 20.14
C GLU A 96 11.88 12.11 20.59
N GLY A 97 12.11 10.91 20.07
CA GLY A 97 11.32 9.72 20.37
C GLY A 97 9.97 9.63 19.64
N GLN A 98 9.59 10.60 18.81
CA GLN A 98 8.36 10.50 18.00
C GLN A 98 8.49 9.44 16.90
N LEU A 99 9.67 9.31 16.30
CA LEU A 99 9.97 8.32 15.27
C LEU A 99 10.87 7.24 15.85
N ALA A 100 10.47 5.98 15.71
CA ALA A 100 11.32 4.87 16.07
C ALA A 100 12.58 4.84 15.18
N PRO A 101 13.76 4.48 15.72
CA PRO A 101 14.96 4.31 14.93
C PRO A 101 14.75 3.40 13.70
N GLY A 102 15.25 3.80 12.53
CA GLY A 102 15.03 3.03 11.30
C GLY A 102 13.67 3.26 10.64
N THR A 103 12.88 4.24 11.12
CA THR A 103 11.70 4.73 10.41
C THR A 103 12.11 5.47 9.13
N VAL A 104 11.45 5.17 8.02
CA VAL A 104 11.69 5.78 6.70
C VAL A 104 10.39 5.82 5.89
N ALA A 105 10.24 6.85 5.05
CA ALA A 105 9.13 6.97 4.12
C ALA A 105 9.61 6.71 2.68
N TYR A 106 8.85 5.91 1.93
CA TYR A 106 9.07 5.70 0.49
C TYR A 106 7.84 6.16 -0.29
N THR A 107 8.04 7.12 -1.20
CA THR A 107 7.03 7.47 -2.20
C THR A 107 7.14 6.49 -3.37
N ILE A 108 6.01 5.87 -3.68
CA ILE A 108 5.81 4.94 -4.78
C ILE A 108 5.09 5.69 -5.88
N GLU A 109 5.64 5.62 -7.08
CA GLU A 109 4.97 6.03 -8.30
C GLU A 109 4.78 4.81 -9.19
N GLY A 110 3.60 4.69 -9.79
CA GLY A 110 3.31 3.58 -10.67
C GLY A 110 2.09 3.78 -11.54
N THR A 111 1.77 2.71 -12.25
CA THR A 111 0.58 2.63 -13.11
C THR A 111 -0.32 1.52 -12.60
N ARG A 112 -1.49 1.90 -12.10
CA ARG A 112 -2.57 0.99 -11.74
C ARG A 112 -3.25 0.48 -13.00
N HIS A 113 -3.33 -0.82 -13.15
CA HIS A 113 -4.04 -1.48 -14.24
C HIS A 113 -5.28 -2.17 -13.70
N ARG A 114 -6.42 -2.01 -14.39
CA ARG A 114 -7.61 -2.83 -14.19
C ARG A 114 -7.95 -3.55 -15.47
N THR A 115 -8.38 -4.79 -15.35
CA THR A 115 -8.89 -5.57 -16.47
C THR A 115 -10.17 -6.29 -16.09
N GLY A 116 -11.09 -6.44 -17.02
CA GLY A 116 -12.34 -7.17 -16.84
C GLY A 116 -12.92 -7.59 -18.19
N THR A 117 -14.16 -8.05 -18.18
CA THR A 117 -14.89 -8.50 -19.37
C THR A 117 -16.19 -7.71 -19.50
N TRP A 118 -16.45 -7.15 -20.67
CA TRP A 118 -17.69 -6.44 -21.02
C TRP A 118 -18.25 -7.03 -22.32
N ASN A 119 -19.51 -7.52 -22.30
CA ASN A 119 -20.13 -8.20 -23.44
C ASN A 119 -19.28 -9.33 -24.08
N GLY A 120 -18.51 -10.05 -23.25
CA GLY A 120 -17.62 -11.12 -23.70
C GLY A 120 -16.25 -10.66 -24.22
N GLU A 121 -16.00 -9.36 -24.33
CA GLU A 121 -14.73 -8.80 -24.74
C GLU A 121 -13.89 -8.36 -23.54
N ARG A 122 -12.56 -8.55 -23.62
CA ARG A 122 -11.65 -8.09 -22.58
C ARG A 122 -11.45 -6.58 -22.70
N VAL A 123 -11.69 -5.88 -21.60
CA VAL A 123 -11.48 -4.43 -21.47
C VAL A 123 -10.49 -4.13 -20.36
N GLY A 124 -9.85 -2.97 -20.41
CA GLY A 124 -8.95 -2.54 -19.36
C GLY A 124 -8.73 -1.04 -19.31
N SER A 125 -8.23 -0.57 -18.18
CA SER A 125 -7.82 0.80 -17.96
C SER A 125 -6.47 0.87 -17.25
N ALA A 126 -5.76 1.96 -17.46
CA ALA A 126 -4.47 2.24 -16.84
C ALA A 126 -4.45 3.69 -16.34
N HIS A 127 -4.05 3.88 -15.09
CA HIS A 127 -4.01 5.20 -14.46
C HIS A 127 -2.72 5.35 -13.65
N LYS A 128 -2.06 6.50 -13.76
CA LYS A 128 -0.94 6.83 -12.88
C LYS A 128 -1.45 6.98 -11.45
N VAL A 129 -0.65 6.50 -10.51
CA VAL A 129 -0.90 6.60 -9.08
C VAL A 129 0.39 6.92 -8.34
N GLU A 130 0.24 7.64 -7.23
CA GLU A 130 1.36 7.95 -6.35
C GLU A 130 0.90 7.94 -4.88
N PHE A 131 1.76 7.45 -3.98
CA PHE A 131 1.48 7.40 -2.55
C PHE A 131 2.74 7.10 -1.75
N THR A 132 2.70 7.34 -0.45
CA THR A 132 3.84 7.13 0.45
C THR A 132 3.57 5.96 1.41
N VAL A 133 4.58 5.11 1.56
CA VAL A 133 4.62 3.98 2.49
C VAL A 133 5.57 4.33 3.64
N PHE A 134 5.06 4.35 4.87
CA PHE A 134 5.86 4.60 6.07
C PHE A 134 6.26 3.26 6.69
N VAL A 135 7.56 3.04 6.83
CA VAL A 135 8.15 1.75 7.20
C VAL A 135 9.07 1.93 8.40
N VAL A 136 9.12 0.96 9.30
CA VAL A 136 10.17 0.84 10.33
C VAL A 136 10.92 -0.47 10.15
N CYS A 137 12.25 -0.44 10.20
CA CYS A 137 13.11 -1.62 10.07
C CYS A 137 14.17 -1.63 11.18
N ALA A 138 15.37 -2.12 10.88
CA ALA A 138 16.50 -2.05 11.80
C ALA A 138 16.87 -0.58 12.07
N PRO A 139 17.28 -0.24 13.31
CA PRO A 139 17.57 -1.16 14.42
C PRO A 139 16.37 -1.50 15.32
N THR A 140 15.18 -0.94 15.07
CA THR A 140 14.00 -1.25 15.92
C THR A 140 13.51 -2.69 15.73
N TYR A 141 13.56 -3.22 14.50
CA TYR A 141 13.17 -4.61 14.18
C TYR A 141 14.14 -5.25 13.18
N ASP A 142 14.33 -6.58 13.28
CA ASP A 142 15.18 -7.34 12.34
C ASP A 142 14.60 -7.41 10.92
N THR A 143 13.28 -7.28 10.80
CA THR A 143 12.56 -7.17 9.53
C THR A 143 11.73 -5.90 9.48
N CYS A 144 11.46 -5.39 8.29
CA CYS A 144 10.62 -4.21 8.13
C CYS A 144 9.16 -4.48 8.48
N HIS A 145 8.51 -3.46 9.02
CA HIS A 145 7.10 -3.40 9.37
C HIS A 145 6.46 -2.15 8.80
N LEU A 146 5.18 -2.28 8.43
CA LEU A 146 4.38 -1.19 7.90
C LEU A 146 3.78 -0.36 9.04
N LEU A 147 4.04 0.94 9.04
CA LEU A 147 3.47 1.89 10.00
C LEU A 147 2.15 2.45 9.46
N ARG A 148 2.22 3.19 8.35
CA ARG A 148 1.13 3.98 7.79
C ARG A 148 1.23 4.04 6.26
N LEU A 149 0.15 4.46 5.62
CA LEU A 149 0.13 4.82 4.20
C LEU A 149 -0.41 6.25 4.07
N SER A 150 0.15 7.03 3.15
CA SER A 150 -0.52 8.28 2.78
C SER A 150 -1.83 7.98 2.05
N GLN A 151 -2.65 9.01 1.83
CA GLN A 151 -3.76 8.91 0.91
C GLN A 151 -3.25 8.70 -0.53
N LEU A 152 -3.98 7.90 -1.31
CA LEU A 152 -3.72 7.72 -2.74
C LEU A 152 -3.77 9.07 -3.48
N ASP A 153 -2.80 9.29 -4.36
CA ASP A 153 -2.58 10.51 -5.15
C ASP A 153 -2.32 11.76 -4.30
N ASN A 154 -1.92 11.57 -3.05
CA ASN A 154 -1.46 12.61 -2.13
C ASN A 154 -0.22 12.14 -1.36
N PRO A 155 0.92 11.94 -2.06
CA PRO A 155 2.16 11.49 -1.45
C PRO A 155 2.88 12.63 -0.73
N LEU A 156 3.79 12.25 0.16
CA LEU A 156 4.87 13.12 0.59
C LEU A 156 5.83 13.39 -0.60
N ARG A 157 6.23 14.65 -0.82
CA ARG A 157 6.99 15.07 -2.00
C ARG A 157 8.49 15.08 -1.78
#